data_AF-A0A7K0Z5P3-F1
#
_entry.id   AF-A0A7K0Z5P3-F1
#
_cell.length_a   1.000
_cell.length_b   1.000
_cell.length_c   1.000
_cell.angle_alpha   90.00
_cell.angle_beta   90.00
_cell.angle_gamma   90.00
#
_symmetry.space_group_name_H-M   'P 1'
#
loop_
_entity.id
_entity.type
_entity.pdbx_description
1 polymer ?
#
loop_
_entity_poly.entity_id
_entity_poly.type
_entity_poly.pdbx_seq_one_letter_code
_entity_poly.pdbx_strand_id
1 'polypeptide(L)'
;VIGFWIRSIAQRRVDPAATVIVTGIAAGYLPWFFFQDRTVFGFYSIIFEPFMVLALIYCAQLFLSHQRRKSERSYQLGEIGIIALVAIVTINFIYFLPLYTGQLIPYQEWLDRMWLPSWI
;
A
#
# COMPACT_ATOMS: atom_id res chain seq x y z
N VAL A 1 -0.29 -11.35 1.00
CA VAL A 1 -1.24 -11.63 -0.11
C VAL A 1 -0.82 -12.83 -0.97
N ILE A 2 0.37 -12.82 -1.58
CA ILE A 2 0.84 -13.91 -2.47
C ILE A 2 0.74 -15.30 -1.83
N GLY A 3 1.15 -15.47 -0.56
CA GLY A 3 1.01 -16.75 0.13
C GLY A 3 -0.44 -17.24 0.31
N PHE A 4 -1.39 -16.33 0.53
CA PHE A 4 -2.82 -16.67 0.59
C PHE A 4 -3.35 -17.07 -0.77
N TRP A 5 -2.91 -16.38 -1.83
CA TRP A 5 -3.24 -16.72 -3.20
C TRP A 5 -2.73 -18.12 -3.59
N ILE A 6 -1.45 -18.42 -3.33
CA ILE A 6 -0.85 -19.75 -3.56
C ILE A 6 -1.60 -20.82 -2.78
N ARG A 7 -1.88 -20.58 -1.49
CA ARG A 7 -2.66 -21.50 -0.66
C ARG A 7 -4.05 -21.76 -1.22
N SER A 8 -4.74 -20.73 -1.72
CA SER A 8 -6.06 -20.87 -2.32
C SER A 8 -6.02 -21.82 -3.51
N ILE A 9 -5.09 -21.58 -4.45
CA ILE A 9 -4.87 -22.44 -5.62
C ILE A 9 -4.52 -23.87 -5.21
N ALA A 10 -3.61 -24.05 -4.25
CA ALA A 10 -3.22 -25.37 -3.74
C ALA A 10 -4.42 -26.12 -3.13
N GLN A 11 -5.35 -25.40 -2.49
CA GLN A 11 -6.60 -25.94 -1.95
C GLN A 11 -7.71 -26.10 -3.02
N ARG A 12 -7.40 -25.88 -4.31
CA ARG A 12 -8.34 -25.88 -5.44
C ARG A 12 -9.53 -24.93 -5.22
N ARG A 13 -9.31 -23.85 -4.48
CA ARG A 13 -10.26 -22.74 -4.33
C ARG A 13 -9.67 -21.53 -5.06
N VAL A 14 -10.51 -20.78 -5.75
CA VAL A 14 -10.09 -19.50 -6.32
C VAL A 14 -10.51 -18.43 -5.34
N ASP A 15 -9.56 -17.61 -4.90
CA ASP A 15 -9.85 -16.36 -4.22
C ASP A 15 -9.80 -15.25 -5.28
N PRO A 16 -10.95 -14.73 -5.74
CA PRO A 16 -10.98 -13.76 -6.83
C PRO A 16 -10.26 -12.46 -6.46
N ALA A 17 -10.39 -12.01 -5.21
CA ALA A 17 -9.75 -10.78 -4.74
C ALA A 17 -8.23 -10.92 -4.74
N ALA A 18 -7.71 -12.00 -4.13
CA ALA A 18 -6.27 -12.26 -4.13
C ALA A 18 -5.73 -12.49 -5.54
N THR A 19 -6.52 -13.09 -6.44
CA THR A 19 -6.14 -13.30 -7.83
C THR A 19 -5.99 -11.97 -8.57
N VAL A 20 -7.00 -11.10 -8.53
CA VAL A 20 -6.94 -9.77 -9.17
C VAL A 20 -5.77 -8.94 -8.64
N ILE A 21 -5.53 -8.98 -7.32
CA ILE A 21 -4.41 -8.25 -6.70
C ILE A 21 -3.07 -8.78 -7.22
N VAL A 22 -2.84 -10.09 -7.15
CA VAL A 22 -1.55 -10.68 -7.55
C VAL A 22 -1.32 -10.53 -9.04
N THR A 23 -2.33 -10.77 -9.88
CA THR A 23 -2.19 -10.62 -11.33
C THR A 23 -1.99 -9.16 -11.73
N GLY A 24 -2.70 -8.22 -11.10
CA GLY A 24 -2.53 -6.79 -11.37
C GLY A 24 -1.14 -6.28 -10.99
N ILE A 25 -0.62 -6.66 -9.82
CA ILE A 25 0.76 -6.34 -9.42
C ILE A 25 1.75 -6.97 -10.40
N ALA A 26 1.61 -8.27 -10.70
CA ALA A 26 2.52 -8.97 -11.59
C ALA A 26 2.52 -8.38 -13.00
N ALA A 27 1.34 -8.07 -13.55
CA ALA A 27 1.18 -7.49 -14.86
C ALA A 27 1.75 -6.06 -14.94
N GLY A 28 1.63 -5.27 -13.87
CA GLY A 28 2.18 -3.91 -13.82
C GLY A 28 3.67 -3.84 -13.48
N TYR A 29 4.24 -4.85 -12.80
CA TYR A 29 5.62 -4.84 -12.30
C TYR A 29 6.59 -5.69 -13.12
N LEU A 30 6.22 -6.92 -13.50
CA LEU A 30 7.14 -7.84 -14.19
C LEU A 30 7.62 -7.37 -15.58
N PRO A 31 6.83 -6.63 -16.39
CA PRO A 31 7.30 -6.18 -17.69
C PRO A 31 8.59 -5.34 -17.63
N TRP A 32 8.80 -4.58 -16.55
CA TRP A 32 9.97 -3.71 -16.41
C TRP A 32 11.30 -4.48 -16.38
N PHE A 33 11.31 -5.74 -15.98
CA PHE A 33 12.51 -6.59 -16.01
C PHE A 33 13.02 -6.86 -17.44
N PHE A 34 12.18 -6.65 -18.46
CA PHE A 34 12.57 -6.77 -19.87
C PHE A 34 13.07 -5.45 -20.47
N PHE A 35 12.98 -4.33 -19.74
CA PHE A 35 13.34 -2.99 -20.23
C PHE A 35 14.39 -2.31 -19.34
N GLN A 36 15.41 -3.07 -18.91
CA GLN A 36 16.48 -2.57 -18.04
C GLN A 36 17.39 -1.54 -18.72
N ASP A 37 17.49 -1.57 -20.05
CA ASP A 37 18.28 -0.60 -20.85
C ASP A 37 17.61 0.77 -20.99
N ARG A 38 16.46 0.99 -20.33
CA ARG A 38 15.72 2.25 -20.35
C ARG A 38 15.77 2.90 -18.97
N THR A 39 15.85 4.22 -18.96
CA THR A 39 15.70 5.00 -17.74
C THR A 39 14.26 4.85 -17.21
N VAL A 40 14.14 4.46 -15.95
CA VAL A 40 12.86 4.23 -15.25
C VAL A 40 12.75 5.24 -14.11
N PHE A 41 11.58 5.88 -13.97
CA PHE A 41 11.29 6.83 -12.90
C PHE A 41 10.27 6.26 -11.91
N GLY A 42 10.27 6.77 -10.68
CA GLY A 42 9.33 6.35 -9.63
C GLY A 42 7.85 6.44 -10.05
N PHE A 43 7.50 7.42 -10.90
CA PHE A 43 6.14 7.59 -11.44
C PHE A 43 5.55 6.32 -12.08
N TYR A 44 6.37 5.45 -12.65
CA TYR A 44 5.88 4.23 -13.31
C TYR A 44 5.26 3.21 -12.34
N SER A 45 5.44 3.38 -11.02
CA SER A 45 4.72 2.58 -10.03
C SER A 45 3.21 2.78 -10.05
N ILE A 46 2.72 3.89 -10.60
CA ILE A 46 1.28 4.22 -10.66
C ILE A 46 0.44 3.12 -11.34
N ILE A 47 1.05 2.33 -12.23
CA ILE A 47 0.39 1.25 -12.97
C ILE A 47 -0.04 0.11 -12.04
N PHE A 48 0.77 -0.23 -11.03
CA PHE A 48 0.46 -1.31 -10.07
C PHE A 48 0.04 -0.82 -8.69
N GLU A 49 0.19 0.47 -8.40
CA GLU A 49 -0.26 1.14 -7.17
C GLU A 49 -1.70 0.79 -6.74
N PRO A 50 -2.74 0.85 -7.60
CA PRO A 50 -4.11 0.53 -7.17
C PRO A 50 -4.23 -0.91 -6.63
N PHE A 51 -3.48 -1.86 -7.20
CA PHE A 51 -3.46 -3.24 -6.73
C PHE A 51 -2.69 -3.40 -5.41
N MET A 52 -1.69 -2.56 -5.16
CA MET A 52 -1.02 -2.48 -3.86
C MET A 52 -1.96 -1.95 -2.78
N VAL A 53 -2.79 -0.94 -3.08
CA VAL A 53 -3.84 -0.45 -2.17
C VAL A 53 -4.85 -1.56 -1.87
N LEU A 54 -5.32 -2.28 -2.90
CA LEU A 54 -6.18 -3.45 -2.71
C LEU A 54 -5.53 -4.56 -1.87
N ALA A 55 -4.21 -4.77 -2.02
CA ALA A 55 -3.46 -5.72 -1.20
C ALA A 55 -3.50 -5.35 0.29
N LEU A 56 -3.33 -4.05 0.61
CA LEU A 56 -3.43 -3.55 1.99
C LEU A 56 -4.85 -3.72 2.54
N ILE A 57 -5.87 -3.38 1.75
CA ILE A 57 -7.29 -3.56 2.13
C ILE A 57 -7.59 -5.03 2.39
N TYR A 58 -7.14 -5.93 1.52
CA TYR A 58 -7.31 -7.37 1.69
C TYR A 58 -6.62 -7.89 2.96
N CYS A 59 -5.39 -7.44 3.25
CA CYS A 59 -4.70 -7.77 4.49
C CYS A 59 -5.45 -7.26 5.72
N ALA A 60 -5.96 -6.02 5.70
CA ALA A 60 -6.76 -5.45 6.77
C ALA A 60 -8.07 -6.24 6.99
N GLN A 61 -8.75 -6.62 5.91
CA GLN A 61 -9.95 -7.46 5.95
C GLN A 61 -9.65 -8.83 6.56
N LEU A 62 -8.57 -9.50 6.15
CA LEU A 62 -8.17 -10.79 6.71
C LEU A 62 -7.85 -10.69 8.19
N PHE A 63 -7.13 -9.64 8.59
CA PHE A 63 -6.82 -9.36 9.98
C PHE A 63 -8.10 -9.17 10.81
N LEU A 64 -9.00 -8.28 10.39
CA LEU A 64 -10.26 -8.03 11.09
C LEU A 64 -11.16 -9.27 11.15
N SER A 65 -11.22 -10.04 10.06
CA SER A 65 -11.97 -11.30 10.01
C SER A 65 -11.43 -12.32 11.03
N HIS A 66 -10.11 -12.35 11.22
CA HIS A 66 -9.49 -13.19 12.25
C HIS A 66 -9.82 -12.67 13.66
N GLN A 67 -9.71 -11.36 13.90
CA GLN A 67 -10.04 -10.77 15.21
C GLN A 67 -11.51 -10.99 15.61
N ARG A 68 -12.43 -10.89 14.64
CA ARG A 68 -13.87 -11.13 14.85
C ARG A 68 -14.19 -12.54 15.33
N ARG A 69 -13.42 -13.54 14.86
CA ARG A 69 -13.57 -14.93 15.32
C ARG A 69 -13.03 -15.15 16.74
N LYS A 70 -12.16 -14.27 17.23
CA LYS A 70 -11.54 -14.39 18.56
C LYS A 70 -12.45 -13.83 19.66
N SER A 71 -12.94 -12.60 19.49
CA SER A 71 -13.84 -11.92 20.41
C SER A 71 -14.28 -10.58 19.83
N GLU A 72 -15.47 -10.10 20.21
CA GLU A 72 -15.96 -8.76 19.87
C GLU A 72 -14.98 -7.65 20.32
N ARG A 73 -14.40 -7.79 21.52
CA ARG A 73 -13.39 -6.83 22.03
C ARG A 73 -12.14 -6.81 21.14
N SER A 74 -11.72 -7.97 20.62
CA SER A 74 -10.55 -8.08 19.75
C SER A 74 -10.81 -7.41 18.39
N TYR A 75 -12.01 -7.57 17.86
CA TYR A 75 -12.45 -6.90 16.64
C TYR A 75 -12.43 -5.39 16.80
N GLN A 76 -13.04 -4.84 17.86
CA GLN A 76 -13.06 -3.41 18.14
C GLN A 76 -11.65 -2.81 18.25
N LEU A 77 -10.75 -3.47 18.98
CA LEU A 77 -9.36 -3.02 19.09
C LEU A 77 -8.63 -3.06 17.74
N GLY A 78 -8.88 -4.10 16.93
CA GLY A 78 -8.32 -4.20 15.59
C GLY A 78 -8.83 -3.11 14.64
N GLU A 79 -10.12 -2.80 14.72
CA GLU A 79 -10.79 -1.75 13.94
C GLU A 79 -10.24 -0.37 14.31
N ILE A 80 -10.16 -0.06 15.61
CA ILE A 80 -9.53 1.18 16.11
C ILE A 80 -8.08 1.27 15.61
N GLY A 81 -7.33 0.17 15.65
CA GLY A 81 -5.94 0.14 15.17
C GLY A 81 -5.81 0.47 13.68
N ILE A 82 -6.70 -0.06 12.83
CA ILE A 82 -6.71 0.25 11.39
C ILE A 82 -7.13 1.70 11.15
N ILE A 83 -8.16 2.20 11.85
CA ILE A 83 -8.59 3.61 11.74
C ILE A 83 -7.46 4.55 12.14
N ALA A 84 -6.77 4.25 13.25
CA ALA A 84 -5.63 5.03 13.71
C ALA A 84 -4.48 5.01 12.69
N LEU A 85 -4.17 3.85 12.09
CA LEU A 85 -3.17 3.75 11.04
C LEU A 85 -3.54 4.63 9.83
N VAL A 86 -4.78 4.55 9.35
CA VAL A 86 -5.25 5.38 8.23
C VAL A 86 -5.19 6.87 8.59
N ALA A 87 -5.58 7.25 9.82
CA ALA A 87 -5.49 8.63 10.28
C ALA A 87 -4.04 9.15 10.30
N ILE A 88 -3.10 8.34 10.79
CA ILE A 88 -1.66 8.69 10.80
C ILE A 88 -1.15 8.89 9.37
N VAL A 89 -1.50 8.00 8.45
CA VAL A 89 -1.14 8.14 7.02
C VAL A 89 -1.76 9.42 6.45
N THR A 90 -3.03 9.71 6.72
CA THR A 90 -3.66 10.96 6.26
C THR A 90 -2.95 12.20 6.82
N ILE A 91 -2.59 12.19 8.11
CA ILE A 91 -1.84 13.29 8.73
C ILE A 91 -0.46 13.45 8.07
N ASN A 92 0.20 12.35 7.71
CA ASN A 92 1.43 12.39 6.92
C ASN A 92 1.22 13.12 5.58
N PHE A 93 0.18 12.78 4.82
CA PHE A 93 -0.14 13.48 3.57
C PHE A 93 -0.45 14.97 3.77
N ILE A 94 -1.13 15.33 4.87
CA ILE A 94 -1.37 16.74 5.22
C ILE A 94 -0.05 17.48 5.49
N TYR A 95 0.89 16.86 6.21
CA TYR A 95 2.20 17.45 6.49
C TYR A 95 3.02 17.70 5.21
N PHE A 96 2.93 16.79 4.23
CA PHE A 96 3.59 16.89 2.93
C PHE A 96 2.81 17.70 1.87
N LEU A 97 1.60 18.15 2.18
CA LEU A 97 0.71 18.84 1.23
C LEU A 97 1.36 20.03 0.48
N PRO A 98 2.21 20.88 1.11
CA PRO A 98 2.89 21.96 0.40
C PRO A 98 3.76 21.47 -0.77
N LEU A 99 4.40 20.29 -0.63
CA LEU A 99 5.21 19.70 -1.70
C LEU A 99 4.31 19.19 -2.83
N TYR A 100 3.22 18.50 -2.51
CA TYR A 100 2.30 17.96 -3.52
C TYR A 100 1.55 19.04 -4.31
N THR A 101 1.35 20.20 -3.70
CA THR A 101 0.62 21.33 -4.32
C THR A 101 1.54 22.41 -4.88
N GLY A 102 2.85 22.25 -4.76
CA GLY A 102 3.84 23.21 -5.29
C GLY A 102 3.78 24.58 -4.59
N GLN A 103 3.47 24.61 -3.30
CA GLN A 103 3.43 25.85 -2.52
C GLN A 103 4.83 26.42 -2.31
N LEU A 104 4.94 27.75 -2.31
CA LEU A 104 6.19 28.44 -2.00
C LEU A 104 6.41 28.43 -0.48
N ILE A 105 7.38 27.64 -0.02
CA ILE A 105 7.76 27.52 1.39
C ILE A 105 9.24 27.89 1.62
N PRO A 106 9.64 28.37 2.81
CA PRO A 106 11.04 28.59 3.15
C PRO A 106 11.88 27.31 3.03
N TYR A 107 13.17 27.46 2.69
CA TYR A 107 14.09 26.32 2.52
C TYR A 107 14.15 25.43 3.77
N GLN A 108 14.14 26.00 4.97
CA GLN A 108 14.17 25.22 6.21
C GLN A 108 12.92 24.35 6.35
N GLU A 109 11.73 24.86 6.02
CA GLU A 109 10.49 24.08 6.07
C GLU A 109 10.48 22.96 5.02
N TRP A 110 11.09 23.19 3.86
CA TRP A 110 11.29 22.13 2.88
C TRP A 110 12.26 21.07 3.41
N LEU A 111 13.38 21.48 4.01
CA LEU A 111 14.40 20.57 4.56
C LEU A 111 13.85 19.70 5.70
N ASP A 112 12.98 20.23 6.56
CA ASP A 112 12.33 19.46 7.63
C ASP A 112 11.47 18.29 7.11
N ARG A 113 11.02 18.38 5.85
CA ARG A 113 10.26 17.33 5.15
C ARG A 113 11.15 16.31 4.47
N MET A 114 12.45 16.57 4.31
CA MET A 114 13.41 15.65 3.69
C MET A 114 13.89 14.60 4.71
N TRP A 115 12.99 13.69 5.06
CA TRP A 115 13.22 12.68 6.11
C TRP A 115 14.34 11.69 5.78
N LEU A 116 14.59 11.47 4.48
CA LEU A 116 15.65 10.60 4.01
C LEU A 116 16.73 11.43 3.30
N PRO A 117 18.02 11.12 3.50
CA PRO A 117 19.10 11.87 2.85
C PRO A 117 19.03 11.86 1.31
N SER A 118 18.41 10.84 0.73
CA SER A 118 18.25 10.68 -0.73
C SER A 118 17.09 11.51 -1.32
N TRP A 119 16.38 12.31 -0.52
CA TRP A 119 15.27 13.16 -0.99
C TRP A 119 15.71 14.58 -1.36
N ILE A 120 16.96 14.93 -1.07
CA ILE A 120 17.59 16.23 -1.37
C ILE A 120 18.23 16.19 -2.75
#